data_AF-A0A518LHE7-F1
#
_entry.id   AF-A0A518LHE7-F1
#
_cell.length_a   1.000
_cell.length_b   1.000
_cell.length_c   1.000
_cell.angle_alpha   90.00
_cell.angle_beta   90.00
_cell.angle_gamma   90.00
#
_symmetry.space_group_name_H-M   'P 1'
#
loop_
_entity.id
_entity.type
_entity.pdbx_description
1 polymer ?
#
loop_
_entity_poly.entity_id
_entity_poly.type
_entity_poly.pdbx_seq_one_letter_code
_entity_poly.pdbx_strand_id
1 'polypeptide(L)'
;MWATWAYSIVMFLLAGATPAGAGGPLTLTRPELSDSSFTLLGDLPGGAVMSRATAVSADGSTVVGYSSSTGVDPNGGDEAFRWKNGQLMGLGSPTQGPGKFSRATGVNWDGSRVTGNSRPLSLDRPFLWENGALASVFFEESIAGQMADNGHFVVHSHYGPSIWSAVVVSSGGHLNIPMIQGGDPVQVGVRALGISSDGLAAFGKSSISGGQQRAIRWRYGEGSYSIPMFTGCTQNEITAISGIGDVAVGVCEAESLSPQVFRWSPSTGTQPFVGGIPAVAMSDDASVMISEDSIWDNSNGKRTIPSYFDSLGFAIQWSNVSRLVATDLTPNGRVMVGYIEWTDGTTEAWRAVIPEPAAALMLAPALLMLRRRGNRNLNKYGE
;
A
#
# COMPACT_ATOMS: atom_id res chain seq x y z
N MET A 1 -1.18 6.27 63.79
CA MET A 1 -1.03 7.43 64.71
C MET A 1 -0.57 8.60 63.84
N TRP A 2 -1.51 9.39 63.29
CA TRP A 2 -1.76 10.84 63.55
C TRP A 2 -0.54 11.74 63.21
N ALA A 3 -0.59 12.85 62.48
CA ALA A 3 -1.62 13.52 61.68
C ALA A 3 -0.94 14.60 60.78
N THR A 4 -1.46 14.76 59.56
CA THR A 4 -1.75 15.97 58.76
C THR A 4 -1.09 17.33 59.04
N TRP A 5 -0.70 18.01 57.95
CA TRP A 5 -1.02 19.43 57.74
C TRP A 5 -1.76 19.60 56.41
N ALA A 6 -2.89 20.30 56.48
CA ALA A 6 -3.79 20.68 55.41
C ALA A 6 -3.47 22.10 54.94
N TYR A 7 -3.82 22.44 53.70
CA TYR A 7 -4.35 23.77 53.38
C TYR A 7 -5.46 23.66 52.33
N SER A 8 -6.54 24.39 52.63
CA SER A 8 -7.86 24.32 52.02
C SER A 8 -8.04 25.25 50.82
N ILE A 9 -8.89 24.77 49.91
CA ILE A 9 -9.84 25.42 48.99
C ILE A 9 -10.07 26.94 49.14
N VAL A 10 -10.10 27.64 48.00
CA VAL A 10 -11.15 28.64 47.69
C VAL A 10 -11.59 28.49 46.23
N MET A 11 -12.82 28.01 46.03
CA MET A 11 -13.61 28.20 44.81
C MET A 11 -14.18 29.62 44.81
N PHE A 12 -14.16 30.31 43.67
CA PHE A 12 -15.13 31.35 43.36
C PHE A 12 -15.86 30.99 42.07
N LEU A 13 -17.15 30.66 42.21
CA LEU A 13 -18.15 30.69 41.16
C LEU A 13 -18.39 32.15 40.76
N LEU A 14 -18.30 32.46 39.47
CA LEU A 14 -18.97 33.61 38.87
C LEU A 14 -19.94 33.10 37.82
N ALA A 15 -21.21 33.07 38.20
CA ALA A 15 -22.34 32.89 37.32
C ALA A 15 -22.53 34.17 36.50
N GLY A 16 -22.27 34.10 35.20
CA GLY A 16 -22.73 35.06 34.21
C GLY A 16 -23.78 34.38 33.35
N ALA A 17 -25.06 34.63 33.61
CA ALA A 17 -26.15 34.27 32.72
C ALA A 17 -26.08 35.16 31.48
N THR A 18 -26.01 34.56 30.28
CA THR A 18 -26.33 35.26 29.02
C THR A 18 -27.62 34.69 28.44
N PRO A 19 -28.49 35.55 27.89
CA PRO A 19 -29.86 35.19 27.56
C PRO A 19 -29.94 34.30 26.32
N ALA A 20 -30.95 33.44 26.30
CA ALA A 20 -31.39 32.72 25.11
C ALA A 20 -31.94 33.71 24.07
N GLY A 21 -31.46 33.60 22.83
CA GLY A 21 -32.11 34.18 21.65
C GLY A 21 -31.22 35.08 20.80
N ALA A 22 -30.49 34.49 19.86
CA ALA A 22 -30.24 35.04 18.52
C ALA A 22 -29.51 33.96 17.70
N GLY A 23 -30.16 33.45 16.65
CA GLY A 23 -29.51 32.55 15.69
C GLY A 23 -28.40 33.27 14.96
N GLY A 24 -27.15 33.00 15.34
CA GLY A 24 -25.98 33.19 14.48
C GLY A 24 -25.85 32.00 13.53
N PRO A 25 -25.30 32.17 12.31
CA PRO A 25 -25.09 31.05 11.41
C PRO A 25 -24.21 30.03 12.12
N LEU A 26 -24.56 28.76 11.99
CA LEU A 26 -23.72 27.64 12.39
C LEU A 26 -22.32 27.87 11.80
N THR A 27 -21.38 28.36 12.60
CA THR A 27 -19.96 28.25 12.30
C THR A 27 -19.62 26.79 12.51
N LEU A 28 -19.95 25.98 11.49
CA LEU A 28 -19.26 24.74 11.26
C LEU A 28 -17.80 25.14 11.10
N THR A 29 -16.98 24.89 12.12
CA THR A 29 -15.55 24.73 11.92
C THR A 29 -15.42 23.67 10.84
N ARG A 30 -15.16 24.14 9.62
CA ARG A 30 -14.84 23.34 8.46
C ARG A 30 -13.78 22.33 8.92
N PRO A 31 -13.99 21.00 8.78
CA PRO A 31 -12.86 20.09 8.84
C PRO A 31 -11.89 20.62 7.80
N GLU A 32 -10.72 21.07 8.25
CA GLU A 32 -9.72 21.61 7.32
C GLU A 32 -9.61 20.62 6.18
N LEU A 33 -9.63 21.15 4.95
CA LEU A 33 -9.13 20.39 3.82
C LEU A 33 -7.82 19.78 4.30
N SER A 34 -7.60 18.48 4.15
CA SER A 34 -6.23 17.99 4.26
C SER A 34 -5.44 18.79 3.23
N ASP A 35 -4.65 19.77 3.68
CA ASP A 35 -3.88 20.61 2.79
C ASP A 35 -3.01 19.67 1.97
N SER A 36 -3.15 19.79 0.66
CA SER A 36 -2.37 18.99 -0.25
C SER A 36 -0.89 19.23 0.09
N SER A 37 -0.13 18.17 0.34
CA SER A 37 1.27 18.30 0.76
C SER A 37 2.17 17.36 -0.04
N PHE A 38 3.34 17.84 -0.44
CA PHE A 38 4.41 17.00 -0.96
C PHE A 38 5.59 17.08 0.00
N THR A 39 6.04 15.94 0.52
CA THR A 39 7.07 15.87 1.57
C THR A 39 8.16 14.88 1.17
N LEU A 40 9.40 15.37 1.09
CA LEU A 40 10.58 14.51 1.04
C LEU A 40 10.82 13.91 2.43
N LEU A 41 11.12 12.61 2.49
CA LEU A 41 11.24 11.87 3.74
C LEU A 41 12.63 11.97 4.39
N GLY A 42 13.61 12.46 3.62
CA GLY A 42 15.02 12.50 4.00
C GLY A 42 15.73 11.16 3.78
N ASP A 43 16.87 10.99 4.44
CA ASP A 43 17.78 9.87 4.24
C ASP A 43 18.39 9.38 5.57
N LEU A 44 18.77 8.10 5.64
CA LEU A 44 19.46 7.55 6.82
C LEU A 44 20.94 7.97 6.80
N PRO A 45 21.58 8.13 7.98
CA PRO A 45 22.96 8.57 8.04
C PRO A 45 23.96 7.49 7.57
N GLY A 46 25.08 7.95 7.02
CA GLY A 46 26.28 7.14 6.75
C GLY A 46 26.44 6.65 5.31
N GLY A 47 25.38 6.66 4.51
CA GLY A 47 25.41 6.31 3.09
C GLY A 47 25.42 7.51 2.15
N ALA A 48 25.22 7.22 0.85
CA ALA A 48 24.91 8.25 -0.14
C ALA A 48 23.45 8.70 0.03
N VAL A 49 23.11 9.93 -0.37
CA VAL A 49 21.72 10.42 -0.35
C VAL A 49 20.87 9.61 -1.32
N MET A 50 20.24 8.57 -0.79
CA MET A 50 19.53 7.55 -1.54
C MET A 50 18.50 6.92 -0.62
N SER A 51 17.25 7.37 -0.73
CA SER A 51 16.11 6.73 -0.08
C SER A 51 14.99 6.46 -1.07
N ARG A 52 14.31 5.31 -0.91
CA ARG A 52 13.19 4.91 -1.75
C ARG A 52 12.04 4.38 -0.89
N ALA A 53 10.87 5.00 -1.00
CA ALA A 53 9.65 4.43 -0.43
C ALA A 53 9.19 3.24 -1.30
N THR A 54 8.66 2.22 -0.66
CA THR A 54 8.14 1.02 -1.32
C THR A 54 6.69 0.73 -0.94
N ALA A 55 6.24 1.14 0.25
CA ALA A 55 4.87 0.95 0.69
C ALA A 55 4.42 2.05 1.67
N VAL A 56 3.11 2.28 1.74
CA VAL A 56 2.45 3.21 2.67
C VAL A 56 1.38 2.47 3.48
N SER A 57 1.28 2.76 4.77
CA SER A 57 0.21 2.22 5.60
C SER A 57 -1.13 2.77 5.13
N ALA A 58 -2.20 2.00 5.28
CA ALA A 58 -3.49 2.38 4.73
C ALA A 58 -4.11 3.65 5.38
N ASP A 59 -3.71 4.00 6.60
CA ASP A 59 -4.03 5.31 7.22
C ASP A 59 -3.19 6.48 6.65
N GLY A 60 -2.22 6.19 5.78
CA GLY A 60 -1.31 7.13 5.15
C GLY A 60 -0.26 7.73 6.08
N SER A 61 -0.15 7.29 7.34
CA SER A 61 0.69 7.92 8.37
C SER A 61 2.11 7.36 8.43
N THR A 62 2.32 6.14 7.93
CA THR A 62 3.60 5.44 7.96
C THR A 62 4.04 5.10 6.55
N VAL A 63 5.29 5.41 6.21
CA VAL A 63 5.91 5.02 4.94
C VAL A 63 7.09 4.12 5.25
N VAL A 64 7.25 3.05 4.48
CA VAL A 64 8.40 2.14 4.60
C VAL A 64 9.14 2.07 3.27
N GLY A 65 10.39 1.64 3.35
CA GLY A 65 11.27 1.60 2.21
C GLY A 65 12.66 1.15 2.58
N TYR A 66 13.64 1.66 1.85
CA TYR A 66 15.04 1.48 2.18
C TYR A 66 15.87 2.72 1.83
N SER A 67 16.97 2.90 2.53
CA SER A 67 17.91 3.99 2.33
C SER A 67 19.35 3.48 2.43
N SER A 68 20.28 4.10 1.71
CA SER A 68 21.69 3.78 1.84
C SER A 68 22.19 4.24 3.22
N SER A 69 22.65 3.30 4.03
CA SER A 69 23.15 3.60 5.38
C SER A 69 24.38 2.76 5.73
N THR A 70 25.04 3.13 6.83
CA THR A 70 26.07 2.29 7.47
C THR A 70 25.55 1.51 8.68
N GLY A 71 24.22 1.51 8.90
CA GLY A 71 23.58 0.88 10.06
C GLY A 71 23.57 -0.65 10.00
N VAL A 72 23.59 -1.22 8.79
CA VAL A 72 23.59 -2.68 8.56
C VAL A 72 24.94 -3.23 8.09
N ASP A 73 25.73 -2.40 7.39
CA ASP A 73 27.09 -2.69 6.92
C ASP A 73 27.93 -1.42 7.04
N PRO A 74 29.07 -1.42 7.77
CA PRO A 74 29.93 -0.25 7.88
C PRO A 74 30.54 0.23 6.54
N ASN A 75 30.53 -0.60 5.49
CA ASN A 75 30.95 -0.20 4.14
C ASN A 75 29.81 0.40 3.30
N GLY A 76 28.62 0.54 3.86
CA GLY A 76 27.40 0.98 3.18
C GLY A 76 26.56 -0.18 2.66
N GLY A 77 25.25 -0.06 2.81
CA GLY A 77 24.26 -1.01 2.28
C GLY A 77 22.86 -0.41 2.34
N ASP A 78 21.90 -1.05 1.68
CA ASP A 78 20.50 -0.62 1.83
C ASP A 78 20.00 -1.08 3.21
N GLU A 79 19.49 -0.15 4.00
CA GLU A 79 18.82 -0.41 5.26
C GLU A 79 17.34 -0.09 5.13
N ALA A 80 16.49 -1.03 5.53
CA ALA A 80 15.06 -0.84 5.59
C ALA A 80 14.74 0.29 6.57
N PHE A 81 13.87 1.21 6.18
CA PHE A 81 13.43 2.28 7.06
C PHE A 81 11.94 2.23 7.33
N ARG A 82 11.54 2.91 8.40
CA ARG A 82 10.18 3.32 8.67
C ARG A 82 10.16 4.82 8.93
N TRP A 83 9.37 5.53 8.15
CA TRP A 83 9.06 6.94 8.34
C TRP A 83 7.70 7.09 9.02
N LYS A 84 7.63 7.84 10.11
CA LYS A 84 6.37 8.20 10.78
C LYS A 84 6.52 9.52 11.51
N ASN A 85 5.50 10.37 11.46
CA ASN A 85 5.49 11.68 12.12
C ASN A 85 6.71 12.56 11.78
N GLY A 86 7.15 12.56 10.52
CA GLY A 86 8.31 13.34 10.08
C GLY A 86 9.68 12.75 10.48
N GLN A 87 9.71 11.58 11.11
CA GLN A 87 10.94 10.93 11.57
C GLN A 87 11.24 9.69 10.73
N LEU A 88 12.43 9.65 10.15
CA LEU A 88 12.98 8.48 9.46
C LEU A 88 13.78 7.62 10.45
N MET A 89 13.43 6.35 10.57
CA MET A 89 14.08 5.40 11.49
C MET A 89 14.55 4.17 10.73
N GLY A 90 15.83 3.82 10.86
CA GLY A 90 16.37 2.55 10.35
C GLY A 90 15.82 1.37 11.15
N LEU A 91 15.44 0.30 10.46
CA LEU A 91 14.95 -0.95 11.06
C LEU A 91 16.08 -1.93 11.35
N GLY A 92 17.29 -1.68 10.84
CA GLY A 92 18.40 -2.61 10.86
C GLY A 92 18.19 -3.83 9.96
N SER A 93 18.89 -4.91 10.28
CA SER A 93 18.81 -6.19 9.57
C SER A 93 18.87 -7.33 10.58
N PRO A 94 18.13 -8.45 10.38
CA PRO A 94 18.21 -9.59 11.29
C PRO A 94 19.63 -10.19 11.37
N THR A 95 20.47 -9.89 10.38
CA THR A 95 21.89 -10.27 10.35
C THR A 95 22.75 -9.07 9.97
N GLN A 96 23.85 -8.86 10.70
CA GLN A 96 24.81 -7.79 10.43
C GLN A 96 26.08 -8.32 9.73
N GLY A 97 26.80 -7.45 9.04
CA GLY A 97 28.11 -7.73 8.45
C GLY A 97 28.27 -7.24 7.00
N PRO A 98 29.37 -7.60 6.31
CA PRO A 98 29.62 -7.18 4.93
C PRO A 98 28.62 -7.76 3.93
N GLY A 99 28.22 -6.95 2.93
CA GLY A 99 27.36 -7.34 1.81
C GLY A 99 25.90 -7.57 2.21
N LYS A 100 25.47 -6.98 3.33
CA LYS A 100 24.10 -7.11 3.84
C LYS A 100 23.25 -5.93 3.39
N PHE A 101 22.00 -6.23 3.12
CA PHE A 101 20.96 -5.22 3.05
C PHE A 101 19.70 -5.69 3.75
N SER A 102 18.83 -4.74 4.07
CA SER A 102 17.43 -4.93 4.37
C SER A 102 16.61 -3.95 3.53
N ARG A 103 15.48 -4.41 2.98
CA ARG A 103 14.53 -3.57 2.23
C ARG A 103 13.11 -3.89 2.65
N ALA A 104 12.37 -2.92 3.15
CA ALA A 104 10.96 -3.11 3.46
C ALA A 104 10.13 -3.21 2.18
N THR A 105 9.10 -4.06 2.18
CA THR A 105 8.19 -4.27 1.04
C THR A 105 6.72 -4.14 1.41
N GLY A 106 6.38 -4.11 2.69
CA GLY A 106 5.00 -3.98 3.13
C GLY A 106 4.89 -3.50 4.57
N VAL A 107 3.80 -2.81 4.86
CA VAL A 107 3.48 -2.24 6.17
C VAL A 107 1.99 -2.41 6.42
N ASN A 108 1.61 -2.71 7.66
CA ASN A 108 0.20 -2.88 8.02
C ASN A 108 -0.49 -1.53 8.30
N TRP A 109 -1.80 -1.55 8.57
CA TRP A 109 -2.64 -0.35 8.70
C TRP A 109 -2.09 0.74 9.63
N ASP A 110 -1.57 0.37 10.81
CA ASP A 110 -1.07 1.32 11.82
C ASP A 110 0.46 1.50 11.79
N GLY A 111 1.13 0.76 10.90
CA GLY A 111 2.58 0.70 10.81
C GLY A 111 3.27 0.11 12.03
N SER A 112 2.61 -0.75 12.81
CA SER A 112 3.23 -1.53 13.89
C SER A 112 4.00 -2.75 13.37
N ARG A 113 3.71 -3.18 12.14
CA ARG A 113 4.34 -4.31 11.46
C ARG A 113 4.89 -3.90 10.10
N VAL A 114 6.10 -4.36 9.82
CA VAL A 114 6.78 -4.13 8.54
C VAL A 114 7.40 -5.45 8.10
N THR A 115 7.13 -5.88 6.87
CA THR A 115 7.83 -6.99 6.24
C THR A 115 8.83 -6.47 5.22
N GLY A 116 9.81 -7.30 4.91
CA GLY A 116 10.79 -6.99 3.89
C GLY A 116 11.75 -8.13 3.66
N ASN A 117 12.76 -7.87 2.85
CA ASN A 117 13.78 -8.84 2.51
C ASN A 117 15.14 -8.40 3.04
N SER A 118 15.92 -9.36 3.52
CA SER A 118 17.30 -9.17 3.94
C SER A 118 18.20 -10.20 3.25
N ARG A 119 19.50 -9.91 3.10
CA ARG A 119 20.47 -10.87 2.53
C ARG A 119 21.50 -11.42 3.51
N PRO A 120 21.13 -12.34 4.41
CA PRO A 120 22.12 -13.14 5.11
C PRO A 120 22.80 -14.15 4.16
N LEU A 121 24.12 -14.01 4.02
CA LEU A 121 25.00 -14.99 3.36
C LEU A 121 24.64 -15.19 1.87
N SER A 122 24.30 -14.08 1.20
CA SER A 122 23.92 -14.04 -0.22
C SER A 122 22.58 -14.68 -0.58
N LEU A 123 21.74 -15.01 0.40
CA LEU A 123 20.38 -15.52 0.19
C LEU A 123 19.34 -14.50 0.65
N ASP A 124 18.32 -14.25 -0.19
CA ASP A 124 17.18 -13.43 0.21
C ASP A 124 16.36 -14.15 1.29
N ARG A 125 16.07 -13.45 2.38
CA ARG A 125 15.24 -13.94 3.50
C ARG A 125 14.25 -12.89 3.96
N PRO A 126 12.98 -13.24 4.12
CA PRO A 126 12.00 -12.34 4.70
C PRO A 126 12.31 -12.04 6.16
N PHE A 127 12.10 -10.80 6.55
CA PHE A 127 12.06 -10.37 7.93
C PHE A 127 10.67 -9.83 8.27
N LEU A 128 10.32 -9.91 9.55
CA LEU A 128 9.20 -9.20 10.14
C LEU A 128 9.76 -8.31 11.24
N TRP A 129 9.46 -7.02 11.13
CA TRP A 129 9.62 -6.06 12.20
C TRP A 129 8.26 -5.86 12.87
N GLU A 130 8.20 -5.99 14.20
CA GLU A 130 7.00 -5.79 15.00
C GLU A 130 7.36 -5.01 16.26
N ASN A 131 6.78 -3.82 16.42
CA ASN A 131 6.91 -3.00 17.63
C ASN A 131 8.37 -2.80 18.11
N GLY A 132 9.29 -2.59 17.17
CA GLY A 132 10.72 -2.38 17.47
C GLY A 132 11.58 -3.64 17.48
N ALA A 133 10.97 -4.83 17.44
CA ALA A 133 11.69 -6.09 17.36
C ALA A 133 11.77 -6.58 15.91
N LEU A 134 12.97 -6.94 15.46
CA LEU A 134 13.22 -7.47 14.13
C LEU A 134 13.53 -8.96 14.21
N ALA A 135 12.83 -9.78 13.42
CA ALA A 135 13.02 -11.22 13.35
C ALA A 135 13.07 -11.72 11.90
N SER A 136 13.83 -12.78 11.64
CA SER A 136 13.72 -13.52 10.39
C SER A 136 12.59 -14.53 10.49
N VAL A 137 11.76 -14.64 9.45
CA VAL A 137 10.54 -15.46 9.47
C VAL A 137 10.73 -16.80 8.73
N PHE A 138 11.84 -16.99 8.02
CA PHE A 138 12.09 -18.18 7.18
C PHE A 138 13.55 -18.66 7.22
N PHE A 139 13.74 -19.97 7.06
CA PHE A 139 15.06 -20.62 7.07
C PHE A 139 15.63 -20.92 5.67
N GLU A 140 14.79 -20.89 4.64
CA GLU A 140 15.13 -21.15 3.24
C GLU A 140 15.13 -19.85 2.42
N GLU A 141 15.71 -19.87 1.21
CA GLU A 141 15.66 -18.71 0.31
C GLU A 141 14.21 -18.39 -0.04
N SER A 142 13.76 -17.21 0.41
CA SER A 142 12.38 -16.77 0.28
C SER A 142 12.33 -15.26 0.12
N ILE A 143 11.28 -14.77 -0.53
CA ILE A 143 11.10 -13.35 -0.77
C ILE A 143 9.69 -12.95 -0.29
N ALA A 144 9.64 -11.94 0.57
CA ALA A 144 8.41 -11.27 0.97
C ALA A 144 7.90 -10.37 -0.15
N GLY A 145 6.59 -10.45 -0.38
CA GLY A 145 5.82 -9.54 -1.21
C GLY A 145 5.16 -8.44 -0.37
N GLN A 146 3.95 -8.03 -0.80
CA GLN A 146 3.13 -7.03 -0.12
C GLN A 146 2.54 -7.55 1.20
N MET A 147 2.08 -6.61 2.03
CA MET A 147 1.41 -6.84 3.31
C MET A 147 0.02 -6.21 3.27
N ALA A 148 -0.97 -6.92 3.81
CA ALA A 148 -2.33 -6.47 4.01
C ALA A 148 -2.46 -5.61 5.28
N ASP A 149 -3.59 -4.92 5.41
CA ASP A 149 -3.86 -4.00 6.53
C ASP A 149 -3.85 -4.69 7.90
N ASN A 150 -4.27 -5.95 7.93
CA ASN A 150 -4.26 -6.81 9.12
C ASN A 150 -2.86 -7.40 9.44
N GLY A 151 -1.85 -7.12 8.62
CA GLY A 151 -0.49 -7.63 8.79
C GLY A 151 -0.26 -9.05 8.25
N HIS A 152 -1.21 -9.63 7.53
CA HIS A 152 -0.93 -10.80 6.68
C HIS A 152 -0.03 -10.39 5.53
N PHE A 153 0.89 -11.24 5.10
CA PHE A 153 1.77 -10.92 3.98
C PHE A 153 2.09 -12.15 3.15
N VAL A 154 2.44 -11.93 1.90
CA VAL A 154 2.78 -12.99 0.96
C VAL A 154 4.27 -13.26 0.99
N VAL A 155 4.64 -14.54 0.90
CA VAL A 155 6.02 -15.00 0.75
C VAL A 155 6.08 -16.04 -0.35
N HIS A 156 7.11 -15.99 -1.19
CA HIS A 156 7.41 -17.04 -2.15
C HIS A 156 8.79 -17.65 -1.88
N SER A 157 8.90 -18.99 -1.92
CA SER A 157 10.13 -19.73 -1.58
C SER A 157 10.74 -20.41 -2.80
N HIS A 158 12.08 -20.36 -2.93
CA HIS A 158 12.77 -20.72 -4.18
C HIS A 158 13.38 -22.14 -4.24
N TYR A 159 13.62 -22.79 -3.09
CA TYR A 159 14.37 -24.07 -3.05
C TYR A 159 13.60 -25.22 -2.40
N GLY A 160 13.46 -26.32 -3.14
CA GLY A 160 12.79 -27.57 -2.74
C GLY A 160 12.16 -28.27 -3.95
N PRO A 161 11.68 -29.52 -3.84
CA PRO A 161 10.82 -30.12 -4.86
C PRO A 161 9.55 -29.26 -4.99
N SER A 162 9.52 -28.43 -6.05
CA SER A 162 8.52 -27.40 -6.38
C SER A 162 8.64 -26.08 -5.58
N ILE A 163 8.56 -24.94 -6.29
CA ILE A 163 8.41 -23.58 -5.74
C ILE A 163 6.99 -23.42 -5.20
N TRP A 164 6.82 -22.94 -3.97
CA TRP A 164 5.51 -22.66 -3.37
C TRP A 164 5.43 -21.20 -2.92
N SER A 165 4.22 -20.61 -3.03
CA SER A 165 3.89 -19.36 -2.36
C SER A 165 2.98 -19.61 -1.16
N ALA A 166 3.19 -18.85 -0.10
CA ALA A 166 2.40 -18.89 1.10
C ALA A 166 1.93 -17.49 1.50
N VAL A 167 0.76 -17.43 2.13
CA VAL A 167 0.29 -16.28 2.91
C VAL A 167 0.63 -16.55 4.37
N VAL A 168 1.39 -15.65 4.98
CA VAL A 168 1.81 -15.74 6.38
C VAL A 168 0.78 -15.04 7.26
N VAL A 169 0.25 -15.78 8.23
CA VAL A 169 -0.64 -15.26 9.28
C VAL A 169 0.18 -15.16 10.55
N SER A 170 0.52 -13.92 10.92
CA SER A 170 1.40 -13.54 12.05
C SER A 170 1.15 -14.22 13.42
N SER A 171 0.02 -14.89 13.64
CA SER A 171 -0.32 -15.56 14.91
C SER A 171 -0.75 -17.03 14.78
N GLY A 172 -0.69 -17.64 13.59
CA GLY A 172 -1.35 -18.94 13.34
C GLY A 172 -0.71 -19.88 12.31
N GLY A 173 0.43 -19.51 11.73
CA GLY A 173 1.14 -20.34 10.74
C GLY A 173 0.98 -19.82 9.30
N HIS A 174 1.34 -20.67 8.33
CA HIS A 174 1.37 -20.30 6.92
C HIS A 174 0.25 -21.03 6.17
N LEU A 175 -0.47 -20.30 5.31
CA LEU A 175 -1.46 -20.86 4.38
C LEU A 175 -0.83 -20.96 3.00
N ASN A 176 -0.68 -22.17 2.48
CA ASN A 176 -0.09 -22.37 1.16
C ASN A 176 -1.11 -22.03 0.06
N ILE A 177 -0.66 -21.28 -0.94
CA ILE A 177 -1.43 -21.05 -2.16
C ILE A 177 -1.20 -22.27 -3.06
N PRO A 178 -2.22 -23.11 -3.33
CA PRO A 178 -2.05 -24.31 -4.11
C PRO A 178 -1.76 -23.98 -5.58
N MET A 179 -0.97 -24.85 -6.23
CA MET A 179 -0.78 -24.84 -7.68
C MET A 179 -2.10 -25.06 -8.41
N ILE A 180 -2.24 -24.46 -9.59
CA ILE A 180 -3.39 -24.71 -10.47
C ILE A 180 -3.30 -26.14 -11.03
N GLN A 181 -4.43 -26.85 -11.07
CA GLN A 181 -4.53 -28.17 -11.67
C GLN A 181 -4.15 -28.11 -13.16
N GLY A 182 -3.14 -28.89 -13.56
CA GLY A 182 -2.54 -28.86 -14.91
C GLY A 182 -1.30 -27.97 -15.07
N GLY A 183 -0.84 -27.33 -13.98
CA GLY A 183 0.46 -26.65 -13.94
C GLY A 183 1.63 -27.62 -14.08
N ASP A 184 2.75 -27.16 -14.66
CA ASP A 184 3.98 -27.96 -14.74
C ASP A 184 4.57 -28.10 -13.33
N PRO A 185 4.63 -29.30 -12.74
CA PRO A 185 5.14 -29.48 -11.37
C PRO A 185 6.67 -29.27 -11.28
N VAL A 186 7.37 -29.13 -12.42
CA VAL A 186 8.82 -29.27 -12.50
C VAL A 186 9.57 -27.95 -12.71
N GLN A 187 8.99 -26.89 -13.31
CA GLN A 187 9.84 -25.79 -13.83
C GLN A 187 9.70 -24.40 -13.21
N VAL A 188 8.52 -23.88 -12.82
CA VAL A 188 8.45 -22.69 -11.94
C VAL A 188 7.08 -22.66 -11.27
N GLY A 189 7.02 -22.81 -9.96
CA GLY A 189 5.76 -22.93 -9.21
C GLY A 189 4.96 -21.64 -9.14
N VAL A 190 4.02 -21.59 -8.19
CA VAL A 190 3.22 -20.38 -7.94
C VAL A 190 4.09 -19.30 -7.34
N ARG A 191 4.08 -18.10 -7.95
CA ARG A 191 4.66 -16.87 -7.39
C ARG A 191 3.55 -15.87 -7.11
N ALA A 192 3.18 -15.74 -5.84
CA ALA A 192 2.30 -14.68 -5.38
C ALA A 192 3.12 -13.39 -5.17
N LEU A 193 2.58 -12.28 -5.66
CA LEU A 193 3.25 -10.98 -5.73
C LEU A 193 2.60 -9.95 -4.82
N GLY A 194 1.28 -10.04 -4.65
CA GLY A 194 0.54 -9.13 -3.79
C GLY A 194 -0.67 -9.78 -3.14
N ILE A 195 -1.25 -9.03 -2.22
CA ILE A 195 -2.32 -9.44 -1.31
C ILE A 195 -3.35 -8.31 -1.21
N SER A 196 -4.61 -8.66 -1.05
CA SER A 196 -5.68 -7.68 -0.84
C SER A 196 -5.57 -7.05 0.55
N SER A 197 -6.13 -5.85 0.71
CA SER A 197 -6.14 -5.11 1.97
C SER A 197 -6.79 -5.91 3.11
N ASP A 198 -7.81 -6.71 2.82
CA ASP A 198 -8.44 -7.63 3.79
C ASP A 198 -7.58 -8.87 4.16
N GLY A 199 -6.49 -9.12 3.45
CA GLY A 199 -5.58 -10.25 3.66
C GLY A 199 -6.16 -11.61 3.31
N LEU A 200 -7.27 -11.66 2.56
CA LEU A 200 -8.00 -12.89 2.21
C LEU A 200 -7.92 -13.26 0.73
N ALA A 201 -7.38 -12.39 -0.13
CA ALA A 201 -7.09 -12.68 -1.52
C ALA A 201 -5.61 -12.39 -1.83
N ALA A 202 -5.02 -13.20 -2.70
CA ALA A 202 -3.67 -13.00 -3.19
C ALA A 202 -3.63 -13.21 -4.70
N PHE A 203 -2.70 -12.54 -5.37
CA PHE A 203 -2.52 -12.66 -6.81
C PHE A 203 -1.07 -12.93 -7.17
N GLY A 204 -0.87 -13.42 -8.38
CA GLY A 204 0.46 -13.66 -8.89
C GLY A 204 0.42 -14.41 -10.21
N LYS A 205 1.43 -15.24 -10.44
CA LYS A 205 1.53 -16.09 -11.62
C LYS A 205 1.84 -17.53 -11.29
N SER A 206 1.42 -18.42 -12.17
CA SER A 206 1.73 -19.85 -12.15
C SER A 206 2.24 -20.26 -13.52
N SER A 207 3.32 -21.03 -13.55
CA SER A 207 3.73 -21.69 -14.79
C SER A 207 2.81 -22.88 -15.07
N ILE A 208 2.56 -23.10 -16.35
CA ILE A 208 1.85 -24.27 -16.85
C ILE A 208 2.72 -25.02 -17.87
N SER A 209 2.26 -26.22 -18.27
CA SER A 209 2.94 -27.03 -19.28
C SER A 209 3.32 -26.22 -20.52
N GLY A 210 4.56 -26.37 -21.00
CA GLY A 210 5.07 -25.61 -22.15
C GLY A 210 5.68 -24.25 -21.79
N GLY A 211 5.92 -23.97 -20.50
CA GLY A 211 6.64 -22.77 -20.04
C GLY A 211 5.82 -21.48 -20.04
N GLN A 212 4.53 -21.55 -20.33
CA GLN A 212 3.64 -20.38 -20.31
C GLN A 212 3.32 -19.95 -18.88
N GLN A 213 3.19 -18.65 -18.66
CA GLN A 213 2.74 -18.05 -17.40
C GLN A 213 1.26 -17.69 -17.48
N ARG A 214 0.53 -17.94 -16.39
CA ARG A 214 -0.84 -17.45 -16.21
C ARG A 214 -1.01 -16.69 -14.93
N ALA A 215 -1.73 -15.58 -15.01
CA ALA A 215 -2.20 -14.86 -13.85
C ALA A 215 -3.12 -15.74 -13.02
N ILE A 216 -2.88 -15.75 -11.72
CA ILE A 216 -3.68 -16.50 -10.76
C ILE A 216 -4.27 -15.56 -9.74
N ARG A 217 -5.45 -15.92 -9.25
CA ARG A 217 -6.04 -15.38 -8.03
C ARG A 217 -6.28 -16.53 -7.07
N TRP A 218 -5.87 -16.31 -5.83
CA TRP A 218 -6.23 -17.15 -4.70
C TRP A 218 -7.16 -16.38 -3.78
N ARG A 219 -8.15 -17.06 -3.22
CA ARG A 219 -8.95 -16.50 -2.12
C ARG A 219 -9.20 -17.56 -1.04
N TYR A 220 -9.13 -17.12 0.21
CA TYR A 220 -9.43 -17.96 1.36
C TYR A 220 -10.84 -18.56 1.25
N GLY A 221 -10.96 -19.87 1.42
CA GLY A 221 -12.22 -20.61 1.29
C GLY A 221 -12.67 -20.92 -0.15
N GLU A 222 -12.16 -20.21 -1.18
CA GLU A 222 -12.48 -20.46 -2.60
C GLU A 222 -11.36 -21.21 -3.34
N GLY A 223 -10.11 -21.08 -2.91
CA GLY A 223 -8.94 -21.71 -3.53
C GLY A 223 -8.28 -20.85 -4.62
N SER A 224 -7.41 -21.48 -5.42
CA SER A 224 -6.70 -20.83 -6.53
C SER A 224 -7.40 -21.09 -7.86
N TYR A 225 -7.52 -20.07 -8.70
CA TYR A 225 -7.97 -20.23 -10.07
C TYR A 225 -7.22 -19.29 -11.04
N SER A 226 -7.14 -19.73 -12.29
CA SER A 226 -6.53 -18.95 -13.37
C SER A 226 -7.45 -17.80 -13.77
N ILE A 227 -6.88 -16.63 -14.00
CA ILE A 227 -7.57 -15.53 -14.65
C ILE A 227 -7.60 -15.80 -16.15
N PRO A 228 -8.80 -15.89 -16.78
CA PRO A 228 -8.89 -16.14 -18.21
C PRO A 228 -8.18 -15.07 -19.03
N MET A 229 -7.69 -15.45 -20.20
CA MET A 229 -7.08 -14.55 -21.17
C MET A 229 -8.11 -14.13 -22.22
N PHE A 230 -8.01 -12.91 -22.74
CA PHE A 230 -8.77 -12.50 -23.92
C PHE A 230 -8.06 -12.96 -25.22
N THR A 231 -8.77 -12.99 -26.34
CA THR A 231 -8.23 -13.48 -27.62
C THR A 231 -6.99 -12.69 -28.05
N GLY A 232 -5.93 -13.41 -28.43
CA GLY A 232 -4.63 -12.84 -28.83
C GLY A 232 -3.61 -12.71 -27.70
N CYS A 233 -4.05 -12.93 -26.46
CA CYS A 233 -3.18 -12.97 -25.30
C CYS A 233 -2.49 -14.34 -25.16
N THR A 234 -1.18 -14.36 -25.03
CA THR A 234 -0.38 -15.59 -24.86
C THR A 234 0.08 -15.80 -23.43
N GLN A 235 0.27 -14.72 -22.68
CA GLN A 235 0.57 -14.73 -21.25
C GLN A 235 -0.09 -13.54 -20.57
N ASN A 236 -0.49 -13.69 -19.31
CA ASN A 236 -1.00 -12.58 -18.51
C ASN A 236 -0.44 -12.59 -17.09
N GLU A 237 -0.33 -11.39 -16.52
CA GLU A 237 0.11 -11.16 -15.14
C GLU A 237 -0.79 -10.08 -14.51
N ILE A 238 -1.26 -10.30 -13.28
CA ILE A 238 -1.92 -9.26 -12.48
C ILE A 238 -0.84 -8.41 -11.82
N THR A 239 -1.00 -7.09 -11.89
CA THR A 239 -0.06 -6.12 -11.29
C THR A 239 -0.67 -5.38 -10.09
N ALA A 240 -2.00 -5.25 -10.01
CA ALA A 240 -2.70 -4.70 -8.84
C ALA A 240 -4.11 -5.26 -8.69
N ILE A 241 -4.61 -5.29 -7.45
CA ILE A 241 -5.97 -5.75 -7.09
C ILE A 241 -6.67 -4.80 -6.12
N SER A 242 -8.01 -4.88 -6.06
CA SER A 242 -8.84 -4.11 -5.13
C SER A 242 -8.76 -4.65 -3.70
N GLY A 243 -9.36 -3.94 -2.75
CA GLY A 243 -9.25 -4.24 -1.31
C GLY A 243 -9.77 -5.62 -0.89
N ILE A 244 -10.66 -6.21 -1.70
CA ILE A 244 -11.17 -7.59 -1.54
C ILE A 244 -10.78 -8.50 -2.72
N GLY A 245 -9.96 -7.99 -3.64
CA GLY A 245 -9.48 -8.66 -4.83
C GLY A 245 -10.56 -9.03 -5.86
N ASP A 246 -11.70 -8.35 -5.89
CA ASP A 246 -12.78 -8.55 -6.86
C ASP A 246 -12.61 -7.76 -8.17
N VAL A 247 -11.66 -6.83 -8.19
CA VAL A 247 -11.16 -6.16 -9.37
C VAL A 247 -9.66 -6.38 -9.44
N ALA A 248 -9.16 -6.74 -10.61
CA ALA A 248 -7.74 -6.85 -10.89
C ALA A 248 -7.39 -6.11 -12.17
N VAL A 249 -6.21 -5.53 -12.20
CA VAL A 249 -5.60 -4.98 -13.42
C VAL A 249 -4.26 -5.66 -13.65
N GLY A 250 -3.88 -5.77 -14.91
CA GLY A 250 -2.69 -6.50 -15.27
C GLY A 250 -2.29 -6.28 -16.71
N VAL A 251 -1.22 -6.97 -17.08
CA VAL A 251 -0.64 -6.91 -18.42
C VAL A 251 -0.80 -8.26 -19.10
N CYS A 252 -1.17 -8.18 -20.37
CA CYS A 252 -1.24 -9.31 -21.27
C CYS A 252 -0.17 -9.15 -22.36
N GLU A 253 0.66 -10.18 -22.53
CA GLU A 253 1.60 -10.29 -23.65
C GLU A 253 0.89 -10.91 -24.87
N ALA A 254 1.27 -10.45 -26.06
CA ALA A 254 0.77 -10.95 -27.33
C ALA A 254 1.93 -11.08 -28.33
N GLU A 255 1.91 -12.14 -29.14
CA GLU A 255 3.02 -12.54 -30.04
C GLU A 255 3.49 -11.49 -31.06
N SER A 256 2.71 -10.43 -31.29
CA SER A 256 3.02 -9.41 -32.30
C SER A 256 2.54 -7.99 -31.94
N LEU A 257 2.18 -7.74 -30.68
CA LEU A 257 1.67 -6.44 -30.21
C LEU A 257 2.42 -5.98 -28.96
N SER A 258 2.41 -4.67 -28.71
CA SER A 258 2.81 -4.14 -27.41
C SER A 258 1.93 -4.74 -26.31
N PRO A 259 2.48 -5.03 -25.11
CA PRO A 259 1.69 -5.57 -24.01
C PRO A 259 0.45 -4.73 -23.75
N GLN A 260 -0.69 -5.39 -23.60
CA GLN A 260 -1.99 -4.73 -23.41
C GLN A 260 -2.41 -4.79 -21.95
N VAL A 261 -2.92 -3.66 -21.46
CA VAL A 261 -3.50 -3.61 -20.12
C VAL A 261 -4.88 -4.27 -20.17
N PHE A 262 -5.18 -5.11 -19.19
CA PHE A 262 -6.51 -5.67 -18.99
C PHE A 262 -7.06 -5.29 -17.62
N ARG A 263 -8.39 -5.34 -17.51
CA ARG A 263 -9.12 -5.31 -16.25
C ARG A 263 -9.96 -6.56 -16.14
N TRP A 264 -10.00 -7.15 -14.96
CA TRP A 264 -10.76 -8.34 -14.65
C TRP A 264 -11.72 -8.07 -13.48
N SER A 265 -12.91 -8.68 -13.56
CA SER A 265 -13.81 -8.87 -12.42
C SER A 265 -14.56 -10.20 -12.57
N PRO A 266 -15.10 -10.78 -11.48
CA PRO A 266 -15.96 -11.96 -11.57
C PRO A 266 -17.16 -11.77 -12.52
N SER A 267 -17.74 -10.56 -12.57
CA SER A 267 -18.93 -10.26 -13.35
C SER A 267 -18.67 -10.05 -14.85
N THR A 268 -17.48 -9.58 -15.23
CA THR A 268 -17.16 -9.19 -16.61
C THR A 268 -16.12 -10.08 -17.28
N GLY A 269 -15.45 -10.94 -16.50
CA GLY A 269 -14.23 -11.62 -16.93
C GLY A 269 -13.12 -10.61 -17.27
N THR A 270 -12.14 -11.09 -18.03
CA THR A 270 -10.98 -10.31 -18.48
C THR A 270 -11.33 -9.52 -19.73
N GLN A 271 -11.18 -8.20 -19.67
CA GLN A 271 -11.46 -7.30 -20.77
C GLN A 271 -10.25 -6.39 -21.03
N PRO A 272 -9.96 -6.01 -22.29
CA PRO A 272 -8.99 -4.97 -22.58
C PRO A 272 -9.34 -3.68 -21.84
N PHE A 273 -8.36 -3.08 -21.18
CA PHE A 273 -8.54 -1.83 -20.42
C PHE A 273 -8.08 -0.64 -21.26
N VAL A 274 -8.92 -0.24 -22.20
CA VAL A 274 -8.64 0.86 -23.13
C VAL A 274 -8.45 2.17 -22.37
N GLY A 275 -7.28 2.81 -22.53
CA GLY A 275 -6.92 4.04 -21.81
C GLY A 275 -6.53 3.83 -20.34
N GLY A 276 -6.48 2.59 -19.87
CA GLY A 276 -5.99 2.22 -18.54
C GLY A 276 -4.46 2.23 -18.44
N ILE A 277 -3.96 1.89 -17.26
CA ILE A 277 -2.52 1.81 -16.96
C ILE A 277 -2.16 0.45 -16.36
N PRO A 278 -0.92 -0.05 -16.59
CA PRO A 278 -0.40 -1.20 -15.87
C PRO A 278 -0.10 -0.78 -14.43
N ALA A 279 -1.10 -0.86 -13.57
CA ALA A 279 -1.02 -0.27 -12.25
C ALA A 279 -0.03 -1.04 -11.35
N VAL A 280 0.81 -0.31 -10.62
CA VAL A 280 1.66 -0.82 -9.54
C VAL A 280 0.90 -0.85 -8.20
N ALA A 281 -0.07 0.06 -8.03
CA ALA A 281 -0.97 0.08 -6.89
C ALA A 281 -2.34 0.65 -7.28
N MET A 282 -3.36 0.31 -6.49
CA MET A 282 -4.75 0.66 -6.76
C MET A 282 -5.51 0.86 -5.44
N SER A 283 -6.45 1.81 -5.47
CA SER A 283 -7.42 2.04 -4.38
C SER A 283 -8.34 0.83 -4.19
N ASP A 284 -8.90 0.69 -2.99
CA ASP A 284 -9.74 -0.46 -2.62
C ASP A 284 -10.99 -0.57 -3.48
N ASP A 285 -11.53 0.54 -3.96
CA ASP A 285 -12.70 0.59 -4.85
C ASP A 285 -12.34 0.57 -6.35
N ALA A 286 -11.06 0.45 -6.67
CA ALA A 286 -10.50 0.47 -8.01
C ALA A 286 -10.85 1.74 -8.82
N SER A 287 -11.17 2.86 -8.16
CA SER A 287 -11.48 4.13 -8.82
C SER A 287 -10.26 4.95 -9.19
N VAL A 288 -9.15 4.75 -8.46
CA VAL A 288 -7.84 5.36 -8.67
C VAL A 288 -6.76 4.28 -8.74
N MET A 289 -5.87 4.41 -9.71
CA MET A 289 -4.73 3.53 -9.94
C MET A 289 -3.49 4.36 -10.23
N ILE A 290 -2.32 3.85 -9.89
CA ILE A 290 -1.03 4.45 -10.24
C ILE A 290 -0.14 3.43 -10.95
N SER A 291 0.66 3.89 -11.91
CA SER A 291 1.87 3.22 -12.39
C SER A 291 3.09 4.04 -11.95
N GLU A 292 4.29 3.65 -12.34
CA GLU A 292 5.51 4.37 -11.96
C GLU A 292 5.44 5.88 -12.27
N ASP A 293 4.90 6.25 -13.42
CA ASP A 293 4.93 7.62 -13.97
C ASP A 293 3.54 8.25 -14.18
N SER A 294 2.47 7.48 -13.97
CA SER A 294 1.11 7.86 -14.36
C SER A 294 0.11 7.56 -13.26
N ILE A 295 -0.95 8.37 -13.24
CA ILE A 295 -2.16 8.12 -12.47
C ILE A 295 -3.32 7.93 -13.43
N TRP A 296 -4.25 7.07 -13.07
CA TRP A 296 -5.51 6.89 -13.75
C TRP A 296 -6.66 6.99 -12.75
N ASP A 297 -7.74 7.65 -13.14
CA ASP A 297 -9.01 7.60 -12.42
C ASP A 297 -10.21 7.57 -13.37
N ASN A 298 -11.35 7.10 -12.86
CA ASN A 298 -12.59 6.96 -13.63
C ASN A 298 -13.06 8.27 -14.29
N SER A 299 -12.77 9.43 -13.71
CA SER A 299 -13.30 10.72 -14.17
C SER A 299 -12.44 11.40 -15.22
N ASN A 300 -11.14 11.15 -15.21
CA ASN A 300 -10.18 11.92 -16.00
C ASN A 300 -9.23 11.02 -16.83
N GLY A 301 -9.31 9.69 -16.69
CA GLY A 301 -8.44 8.75 -17.40
C GLY A 301 -6.97 8.88 -17.01
N LYS A 302 -6.07 8.41 -17.89
CA LYS A 302 -4.61 8.43 -17.66
C LYS A 302 -4.05 9.85 -17.72
N ARG A 303 -3.22 10.23 -16.75
CA ARG A 303 -2.40 11.46 -16.74
C ARG A 303 -1.01 11.13 -16.22
N THR A 304 -0.01 11.93 -16.57
CA THR A 304 1.33 11.80 -15.96
C THR A 304 1.30 12.36 -14.54
N ILE A 305 2.08 11.77 -13.63
CA ILE A 305 2.13 12.24 -12.24
C ILE A 305 2.57 13.72 -12.14
N PRO A 306 3.59 14.21 -12.89
CA PRO A 306 3.94 15.63 -12.88
C PRO A 306 2.77 16.54 -13.26
N SER A 307 2.07 16.26 -14.36
CA SER A 307 0.90 17.05 -14.78
C SER A 307 -0.24 17.02 -13.76
N TYR A 308 -0.41 15.88 -13.08
CA TYR A 308 -1.39 15.73 -12.03
C TYR A 308 -1.01 16.55 -10.79
N PHE A 309 0.24 16.51 -10.36
CA PHE A 309 0.75 17.29 -9.24
C PHE A 309 0.69 18.80 -9.50
N ASP A 310 1.00 19.25 -10.72
CA ASP A 310 0.81 20.63 -11.15
C ASP A 310 -0.66 21.05 -11.05
N SER A 311 -1.59 20.17 -11.46
CA SER A 311 -3.04 20.44 -11.38
C SER A 311 -3.56 20.55 -9.94
N LEU A 312 -2.85 19.95 -8.98
CA LEU A 312 -3.14 20.06 -7.55
C LEU A 312 -2.45 21.27 -6.90
N GLY A 313 -1.59 21.99 -7.62
CA GLY A 313 -0.86 23.14 -7.12
C GLY A 313 0.40 22.81 -6.33
N PHE A 314 0.97 21.61 -6.48
CA PHE A 314 2.27 21.30 -5.87
C PHE A 314 3.38 22.10 -6.54
N ALA A 315 4.12 22.88 -5.74
CA ALA A 315 5.23 23.70 -6.21
C ALA A 315 6.52 22.87 -6.32
N ILE A 316 6.61 21.98 -7.32
CA ILE A 316 7.80 21.14 -7.56
C ILE A 316 8.61 21.72 -8.72
N GLN A 317 9.93 21.86 -8.52
CA GLN A 317 10.85 22.35 -9.55
C GLN A 317 11.29 21.20 -10.46
N TRP A 318 10.50 20.92 -11.50
CA TRP A 318 10.74 19.80 -12.43
C TRP A 318 12.06 19.87 -13.20
N SER A 319 12.69 21.05 -13.31
CA SER A 319 13.97 21.21 -14.01
C SER A 319 15.13 20.42 -13.41
N ASN A 320 15.04 20.10 -12.11
CA ASN A 320 16.08 19.37 -11.39
C ASN A 320 15.71 17.89 -11.19
N VAL A 321 14.57 17.45 -11.72
CA VAL A 321 14.05 16.09 -11.57
C VAL A 321 14.45 15.29 -12.80
N SER A 322 15.24 14.24 -12.61
CA SER A 322 15.58 13.30 -13.69
C SER A 322 14.51 12.21 -13.82
N ARG A 323 13.93 11.75 -12.71
CA ARG A 323 12.86 10.76 -12.68
C ARG A 323 11.98 10.93 -11.44
N LEU A 324 10.66 10.84 -11.60
CA LEU A 324 9.70 10.72 -10.50
C LEU A 324 9.01 9.38 -10.62
N VAL A 325 9.04 8.58 -9.55
CA VAL A 325 8.46 7.23 -9.53
C VAL A 325 7.49 7.10 -8.36
N ALA A 326 6.25 6.72 -8.63
CA ALA A 326 5.30 6.28 -7.61
C ALA A 326 5.37 4.75 -7.44
N THR A 327 5.26 4.31 -6.19
CA THR A 327 5.41 2.89 -5.83
C THR A 327 4.19 2.34 -5.13
N ASP A 328 3.45 3.17 -4.37
CA ASP A 328 2.29 2.71 -3.61
C ASP A 328 1.27 3.82 -3.37
N LEU A 329 0.02 3.39 -3.11
CA LEU A 329 -1.16 4.23 -2.95
C LEU A 329 -2.02 3.69 -1.81
N THR A 330 -2.46 4.55 -0.90
CA THR A 330 -3.40 4.15 0.15
C THR A 330 -4.74 3.65 -0.43
N PRO A 331 -5.46 2.76 0.28
CA PRO A 331 -6.79 2.26 -0.11
C PRO A 331 -7.80 3.31 -0.55
N ASN A 332 -7.79 4.49 0.07
CA ASN A 332 -8.70 5.59 -0.26
C ASN A 332 -8.23 6.48 -1.44
N GLY A 333 -7.07 6.18 -2.03
CA GLY A 333 -6.48 6.93 -3.13
C GLY A 333 -5.87 8.28 -2.77
N ARG A 334 -5.68 8.61 -1.49
CA ARG A 334 -5.31 9.98 -1.05
C ARG A 334 -3.88 10.19 -0.64
N VAL A 335 -3.14 9.13 -0.32
CA VAL A 335 -1.71 9.24 -0.07
C VAL A 335 -0.98 8.38 -1.07
N MET A 336 -0.08 9.01 -1.80
CA MET A 336 0.81 8.37 -2.76
C MET A 336 2.24 8.48 -2.23
N VAL A 337 3.04 7.44 -2.44
CA VAL A 337 4.46 7.44 -2.08
C VAL A 337 5.32 6.95 -3.23
N GLY A 338 6.60 7.26 -3.15
CA GLY A 338 7.59 6.75 -4.08
C GLY A 338 8.94 7.39 -3.86
N TYR A 339 9.68 7.59 -4.94
CA TYR A 339 10.98 8.26 -4.89
C TYR A 339 11.19 9.19 -6.07
N ILE A 340 12.09 10.15 -5.88
CA ILE A 340 12.50 11.12 -6.88
C ILE A 340 14.00 10.99 -7.08
N GLU A 341 14.42 10.89 -8.33
CA GLU A 341 15.81 10.96 -8.74
C GLU A 341 16.07 12.37 -9.25
N TRP A 342 17.10 13.01 -8.71
CA TRP A 342 17.49 14.36 -9.06
C TRP A 342 18.56 14.35 -10.15
N THR A 343 18.79 15.50 -10.80
CA THR A 343 19.81 15.64 -11.85
C THR A 343 21.24 15.61 -11.32
N ASP A 344 21.43 15.79 -10.02
CA ASP A 344 22.72 15.66 -9.34
C ASP A 344 23.08 14.21 -8.95
N GLY A 345 22.19 13.26 -9.24
CA GLY A 345 22.36 11.84 -8.97
C GLY A 345 21.87 11.38 -7.59
N THR A 346 21.36 12.29 -6.74
CA THR A 346 20.75 11.92 -5.47
C THR A 346 19.34 11.36 -5.66
N THR A 347 18.89 10.51 -4.73
CA THR A 347 17.54 9.93 -4.74
C THR A 347 16.87 10.12 -3.38
N GLU A 348 15.63 10.57 -3.35
CA GLU A 348 14.90 10.75 -2.11
C GLU A 348 13.49 10.16 -2.17
N ALA A 349 13.09 9.51 -1.08
CA ALA A 349 11.73 9.05 -0.89
C ALA A 349 10.80 10.24 -0.67
N TRP A 350 9.56 10.15 -1.18
CA TRP A 350 8.55 11.18 -1.01
C TRP A 350 7.19 10.61 -0.62
N ARG A 351 6.38 11.47 -0.01
CA ARG A 351 4.97 11.26 0.33
C ARG A 351 4.15 12.45 -0.14
N ALA A 352 3.10 12.18 -0.91
CA ALA A 352 2.14 13.16 -1.38
C ALA A 352 0.75 12.92 -0.76
N VAL A 353 0.15 13.96 -0.19
CA VAL A 353 -1.25 13.97 0.28
C VAL A 353 -2.09 14.67 -0.76
N ILE A 354 -2.99 13.91 -1.38
CA ILE A 354 -3.90 14.36 -2.41
C ILE A 354 -5.19 14.87 -1.74
N PRO A 355 -5.65 16.07 -2.08
CA PRO A 355 -6.84 16.65 -1.47
C PRO A 355 -8.10 15.87 -1.89
N GLU A 356 -9.13 15.87 -1.03
CA GLU A 356 -10.42 15.31 -1.41
C GLU A 356 -10.96 16.00 -2.68
N PRO A 357 -11.53 15.25 -3.64
CA PRO A 357 -12.30 15.87 -4.69
C PRO A 357 -13.47 16.62 -4.05
N ALA A 358 -13.63 17.91 -4.36
CA ALA A 358 -14.69 18.76 -3.79
C ALA A 358 -16.11 18.18 -3.97
N ALA A 359 -16.31 17.22 -4.87
CA ALA A 359 -17.56 16.49 -5.07
C ALA A 359 -17.97 15.58 -3.90
N ALA A 360 -17.02 15.02 -3.13
CA ALA A 360 -17.33 14.19 -1.96
C ALA A 360 -18.04 15.00 -0.85
N LEU A 361 -17.73 16.29 -0.74
CA LEU A 361 -18.36 17.22 0.20
C LEU A 361 -19.82 17.54 -0.16
N MET A 362 -20.22 17.38 -1.43
CA MET A 362 -21.60 17.64 -1.88
C MET A 362 -22.57 16.50 -1.53
N LEU A 363 -22.07 15.28 -1.27
CA LEU A 363 -22.89 14.12 -0.92
C LEU A 363 -23.10 13.93 0.60
N ALA A 364 -22.21 14.49 1.43
CA ALA A 364 -22.32 14.39 2.89
C ALA A 364 -23.64 14.97 3.47
N PRO A 365 -24.17 16.12 3.01
CA PRO A 365 -25.46 16.63 3.46
C PRO A 365 -26.63 15.75 3.01
N ALA A 366 -26.57 15.16 1.81
CA ALA A 366 -27.62 14.32 1.25
C ALA A 366 -27.79 13.02 2.05
N LEU A 367 -26.68 12.39 2.47
CA LEU A 367 -26.68 11.21 3.33
C LEU A 367 -27.23 11.50 4.76
N LEU A 368 -26.92 12.67 5.31
CA LEU A 368 -27.49 13.14 6.59
C LEU A 368 -29.00 13.43 6.49
N MET A 369 -29.47 13.95 5.36
CA MET A 369 -30.90 14.18 5.11
C MET A 369 -31.68 12.87 4.93
N LEU A 370 -31.07 11.84 4.33
CA LEU A 370 -31.66 10.50 4.22
C LEU A 370 -31.80 9.83 5.60
N ARG A 371 -30.81 9.99 6.49
CA ARG A 371 -30.86 9.47 7.86
C ARG A 371 -31.95 10.14 8.72
N ARG A 372 -32.20 11.44 8.50
CA ARG A 372 -33.32 12.17 9.16
C ARG A 372 -34.70 11.77 8.64
N ARG A 373 -34.82 11.28 7.40
CA ARG A 373 -36.10 10.83 6.83
C ARG A 373 -36.53 9.45 7.35
N GLY A 374 -35.58 8.55 7.65
CA GLY A 374 -35.87 7.22 8.21
C GLY A 374 -36.49 7.25 9.62
N ASN A 375 -36.02 8.16 10.49
CA ASN A 375 -36.51 8.25 11.88
C ASN A 375 -37.87 8.94 12.04
N ARG A 376 -38.44 9.56 10.99
CA ARG A 376 -39.76 10.19 11.06
C ARG A 376 -40.93 9.24 10.80
N ASN A 377 -40.67 8.03 10.29
CA ASN A 377 -41.72 7.06 9.95
C ASN A 377 -41.98 5.99 11.03
N LEU A 378 -41.21 5.96 12.12
CA LEU A 378 -41.38 4.97 13.20
C LEU A 378 -42.32 5.42 14.34
N ASN A 379 -42.81 6.67 14.34
CA ASN A 379 -43.70 7.21 15.38
C ASN A 379 -45.17 7.35 14.94
N LYS A 380 -45.62 6.63 13.90
CA LYS A 380 -47.02 6.70 13.42
C LYS A 380 -47.85 5.43 13.57
N TYR A 381 -47.32 4.39 14.22
CA TYR A 381 -48.07 3.18 14.55
C TYR A 381 -47.87 2.84 16.02
N GLY A 382 -48.71 3.44 16.86
CA GLY A 382 -48.81 3.21 18.29
C GLY A 382 -50.16 3.69 18.78
N GLU A 383 -51.20 2.93 18.43
CA GLU A 383 -52.44 2.80 19.20
C GLU A 383 -52.48 1.39 19.79
#